data_AF-A0A7G9ZD47-F1
#
_entry.id   AF-A0A7G9ZD47-F1
#
_cell.length_a   1.000
_cell.length_b   1.000
_cell.length_c   1.000
_cell.angle_alpha   90.00
_cell.angle_beta   90.00
_cell.angle_gamma   90.00
#
_symmetry.space_group_name_H-M   'P 1'
#
loop_
_entity.id
_entity.type
_entity.pdbx_description
1 polymer ?
#
loop_
_entity_poly.entity_id
_entity_poly.type
_entity_poly.pdbx_seq_one_letter_code
_entity_poly.pdbx_strand_id
1 'polypeptide(L)'
;MNASGWNEYIFSITNPNERDIHKTSYLEGTRYNWDATGCWVRDSDFDGKTVATLENMTVHPGDTVQVTVPVQLKATGERNFYIFRVRGEEG
;
A
#
# COMPACT_ATOMS: atom_id res chain seq x y z
N MET A 1 -23.19 10.03 5.91
CA MET A 1 -21.88 9.40 5.61
C MET A 1 -22.18 8.00 5.13
N ASN A 2 -21.86 7.69 3.87
CA ASN A 2 -21.99 6.33 3.37
C ASN A 2 -20.87 5.53 4.02
N ALA A 3 -21.20 4.74 5.04
CA ALA A 3 -20.26 3.88 5.74
C ALA A 3 -19.99 2.62 4.90
N SER A 4 -19.55 2.80 3.65
CA SER A 4 -18.85 1.74 2.96
C SER A 4 -17.63 1.46 3.82
N GLY A 5 -17.50 0.26 4.41
CA GLY A 5 -16.40 -0.12 5.30
C GLY A 5 -15.05 -0.20 4.60
N TRP A 6 -14.69 0.84 3.86
CA TRP A 6 -13.53 0.99 3.00
C TRP A 6 -12.83 2.29 3.38
N ASN A 7 -11.54 2.19 3.64
CA ASN A 7 -10.64 3.33 3.71
C ASN A 7 -9.91 3.43 2.38
N GLU A 8 -9.75 4.64 1.86
CA GLU A 8 -8.89 4.90 0.70
C GLU A 8 -7.64 5.62 1.17
N TYR A 9 -6.48 5.07 0.83
CA TYR A 9 -5.18 5.69 1.07
C TYR A 9 -4.57 6.10 -0.26
N ILE A 10 -4.06 7.33 -0.35
CA ILE A 10 -3.37 7.83 -1.54
C ILE A 10 -1.88 7.88 -1.23
N PHE A 11 -1.09 7.14 -1.99
CA PHE A 11 0.38 7.12 -1.89
C PHE A 11 0.98 7.86 -3.06
N SER A 12 1.90 8.78 -2.77
CA SER A 12 2.72 9.45 -3.79
C SER A 12 4.10 8.79 -3.81
N ILE A 13 4.49 8.27 -4.98
CA ILE A 13 5.79 7.66 -5.22
C ILE A 13 6.54 8.57 -6.19
N THR A 14 7.56 9.27 -5.68
CA THR A 14 8.39 10.16 -6.49
C THR A 14 9.66 9.43 -6.93
N ASN A 15 10.10 9.64 -8.17
CA ASN A 15 11.44 9.22 -8.59
C ASN A 15 12.48 10.24 -8.08
N PRO A 16 13.30 9.90 -7.06
CA PRO A 16 14.29 10.83 -6.52
C PRO A 16 15.61 10.80 -7.31
N ASN A 17 15.75 9.94 -8.31
CA ASN A 17 17.00 9.75 -9.04
C ASN A 17 17.13 10.77 -10.17
N GLU A 18 18.36 11.03 -10.60
CA GLU A 18 18.68 11.86 -11.78
C GLU A 18 18.51 11.14 -13.12
N ARG A 19 18.00 9.91 -13.10
CA ARG A 19 17.76 9.08 -14.29
C ARG A 19 16.36 8.50 -14.30
N ASP A 20 15.91 8.16 -15.51
CA ASP A 20 14.66 7.43 -15.71
C ASP A 20 14.69 6.09 -14.97
N ILE A 21 13.55 5.75 -14.37
CA ILE A 21 13.28 4.41 -13.86
C ILE A 21 12.42 3.69 -14.88
N HIS A 22 12.88 2.53 -15.34
CA HIS A 22 12.09 1.59 -16.15
C HIS A 22 11.95 0.28 -15.39
N LYS A 23 10.86 0.13 -14.62
CA LYS A 23 10.65 -1.10 -13.85
C LYS A 23 9.19 -1.32 -13.52
N THR A 24 8.82 -2.59 -13.31
CA THR A 24 7.58 -2.92 -12.62
C THR A 24 7.77 -2.70 -11.12
N SER A 25 6.87 -1.93 -10.52
CA SER A 25 6.85 -1.68 -9.07
C SER A 25 5.58 -2.23 -8.46
N TYR A 26 5.71 -2.92 -7.33
CA TYR A 26 4.61 -3.48 -6.55
C TYR A 26 4.48 -2.70 -5.25
N LEU A 27 3.27 -2.31 -4.91
CA LEU A 27 2.95 -1.81 -3.59
C LEU A 27 2.39 -2.97 -2.78
N GLU A 28 3.09 -3.35 -1.72
CA GLU A 28 2.71 -4.43 -0.81
C GLU A 28 2.21 -3.82 0.50
N GLY A 29 1.15 -4.40 1.07
CA GLY A 29 0.54 -3.96 2.32
C GLY A 29 0.51 -5.08 3.35
N THR A 30 0.86 -4.75 4.60
CA THR A 30 0.65 -5.58 5.78
C THR A 30 -0.31 -4.89 6.74
N ARG A 31 -1.37 -5.58 7.19
CA ARG A 31 -2.30 -5.09 8.21
C ARG A 31 -1.94 -5.66 9.59
N TYR A 32 -2.07 -4.82 10.61
CA TYR A 32 -2.06 -5.22 12.01
C TYR A 32 -3.38 -4.86 12.66
N ASN A 33 -3.97 -5.79 13.39
CA ASN A 33 -5.22 -5.60 14.13
C ASN A 33 -4.92 -5.60 15.63
N TRP A 34 -5.63 -4.77 16.39
CA TRP A 34 -5.61 -4.84 17.85
C TRP A 34 -6.48 -6.01 18.30
N ASP A 35 -5.91 -6.99 18.99
CA ASP A 35 -6.66 -8.14 19.46
C ASP A 35 -7.27 -7.95 20.85
N ALA A 36 -8.07 -8.92 21.28
CA ALA A 36 -8.70 -8.91 22.60
C ALA A 36 -7.69 -9.08 23.76
N THR A 37 -6.46 -9.53 23.47
CA THR A 37 -5.39 -9.65 24.47
C THR A 37 -4.67 -8.33 24.73
N GLY A 38 -4.95 -7.30 23.93
CA GLY A 38 -4.29 -6.01 24.00
C GLY A 38 -2.95 -5.99 23.25
N CYS A 39 -2.79 -6.82 22.23
CA CYS A 39 -1.60 -6.90 21.39
C CYS A 39 -1.92 -6.52 19.94
N TRP A 40 -0.94 -5.91 19.26
CA TRP A 40 -0.97 -5.78 17.80
C TRP A 40 -0.59 -7.11 17.17
N VAL A 41 -1.55 -7.75 16.52
CA VAL A 41 -1.33 -9.01 15.80
C VAL A 41 -1.36 -8.77 14.30
N ARG A 42 -0.45 -9.42 13.59
CA ARG A 42 -0.39 -9.34 12.14
C ARG A 42 -1.56 -10.11 11.53
N ASP A 43 -2.24 -9.51 10.56
CA ASP A 43 -3.31 -10.17 9.81
C ASP A 43 -2.70 -11.07 8.73
N SER A 44 -2.81 -12.38 8.89
CA SER A 44 -2.27 -13.36 7.94
C SER A 44 -2.87 -13.24 6.54
N ASP A 45 -4.14 -12.83 6.43
CA ASP A 45 -4.83 -12.70 5.13
C ASP A 45 -4.39 -11.46 4.35
N PHE A 46 -3.66 -10.57 5.04
CA PHE A 46 -3.19 -9.29 4.52
C PHE A 46 -1.75 -9.04 5.01
N ASP A 47 -0.88 -10.05 4.97
CA ASP A 47 0.55 -9.88 5.19
C ASP A 47 1.30 -9.90 3.87
N GLY A 48 1.99 -8.80 3.52
CA GLY A 48 2.75 -8.68 2.28
C GLY A 48 1.88 -8.73 1.02
N LYS A 49 0.59 -8.40 1.13
CA LYS A 49 -0.35 -8.50 0.01
C LYS A 49 -0.05 -7.41 -1.02
N THR A 50 0.15 -7.76 -2.28
CA THR A 50 0.20 -6.77 -3.36
C THR A 50 -1.15 -6.07 -3.48
N VAL A 51 -1.17 -4.77 -3.22
CA VAL A 51 -2.37 -3.92 -3.26
C VAL A 51 -2.43 -3.06 -4.52
N ALA A 52 -1.29 -2.84 -5.18
CA ALA A 52 -1.22 -2.20 -6.49
C ALA A 52 0.02 -2.67 -7.25
N THR A 53 -0.08 -2.70 -8.57
CA THR A 53 1.04 -2.98 -9.48
C THR A 53 1.14 -1.82 -10.47
N LEU A 54 2.35 -1.27 -10.59
CA LEU A 54 2.72 -0.26 -11.57
C LEU A 54 3.60 -0.94 -12.62
N GLU A 55 2.96 -1.49 -13.65
CA GLU A 55 3.63 -2.31 -14.67
C GLU A 55 4.42 -1.48 -15.67
N ASN A 56 5.68 -1.86 -15.91
CA ASN A 56 6.54 -1.33 -16.99
C ASN A 56 6.52 0.20 -17.12
N MET A 57 6.44 0.92 -16.00
CA MET A 57 6.37 2.36 -16.05
C MET A 57 7.75 2.96 -16.32
N THR A 58 7.75 3.99 -17.15
CA THR A 58 8.86 4.94 -17.24
C THR A 58 8.53 6.12 -16.35
N VAL A 59 9.34 6.36 -15.33
CA VAL A 59 9.16 7.48 -14.38
C VAL A 59 10.40 8.37 -14.47
N HIS A 60 10.23 9.61 -14.96
CA HIS A 60 11.34 10.53 -15.16
C HIS A 60 11.79 11.15 -13.82
N PRO A 61 13.01 11.70 -13.74
CA PRO A 61 13.47 12.43 -12.57
C PRO A 61 12.48 13.50 -12.09
N GLY A 62 12.08 13.44 -10.83
CA GLY A 62 11.12 14.39 -10.23
C GLY A 62 9.65 14.08 -10.48
N ASP A 63 9.31 13.14 -11.35
CA ASP A 63 7.93 12.69 -11.53
C ASP A 63 7.38 12.07 -10.25
N THR A 64 6.08 12.26 -10.03
CA THR A 64 5.36 11.66 -8.92
C THR A 64 4.17 10.88 -9.45
N VAL A 65 4.13 9.59 -9.10
CA VAL A 65 3.02 8.69 -9.40
C VAL A 65 2.13 8.63 -8.17
N GLN A 66 0.83 8.82 -8.36
CA GLN A 66 -0.15 8.61 -7.30
C GLN A 66 -0.81 7.24 -7.43
N VAL A 67 -0.90 6.53 -6.32
CA VAL A 67 -1.53 5.21 -6.21
C VAL A 67 -2.62 5.29 -5.15
N THR A 68 -3.86 5.07 -5.55
CA THR A 68 -4.99 4.94 -4.62
C THR A 68 -5.15 3.47 -4.23
N VAL A 69 -5.08 3.18 -2.94
CA VAL A 69 -5.25 1.85 -2.38
C VAL A 69 -6.56 1.80 -1.60
N PRO A 70 -7.58 1.08 -2.11
CA PRO A 70 -8.77 0.79 -1.34
C PRO A 70 -8.48 -0.34 -0.35
N VAL A 71 -8.80 -0.12 0.92
CA VAL A 71 -8.60 -1.11 1.97
C VAL A 71 -9.88 -1.33 2.75
N GLN A 72 -10.34 -2.58 2.77
CA GLN A 72 -11.55 -2.97 3.48
C GLN A 72 -11.29 -3.11 4.98
N LEU A 73 -12.10 -2.42 5.77
CA LEU A 73 -12.25 -2.66 7.20
C LEU A 73 -13.11 -3.92 7.40
N LYS A 74 -12.71 -4.79 8.34
CA LYS A 74 -13.49 -5.98 8.68
C LYS A 74 -14.75 -5.59 9.46
N ALA A 75 -14.70 -4.52 10.26
CA ALA A 75 -15.84 -3.93 10.96
C ALA A 75 -15.64 -2.43 11.27
N THR A 76 -16.75 -1.71 11.51
CA THR A 76 -16.72 -0.33 11.99
C THR A 76 -16.14 -0.27 13.41
N GLY A 77 -15.21 0.65 13.66
CA GLY A 77 -14.57 0.82 14.97
C GLY A 77 -13.37 -0.10 15.22
N GLU A 78 -12.93 -0.85 14.20
CA GLU A 78 -11.69 -1.60 14.28
C GLU A 78 -10.49 -0.70 14.54
N ARG A 79 -9.63 -1.15 15.46
CA ARG A 79 -8.30 -0.57 15.64
C ARG A 79 -7.34 -1.40 14.82
N ASN A 80 -6.89 -0.83 13.71
CA ASN A 80 -5.89 -1.41 12.84
C ASN A 80 -4.90 -0.33 12.38
N PHE A 81 -3.73 -0.78 11.95
CA PHE A 81 -2.81 0.05 11.18
C PHE A 81 -2.22 -0.76 10.04
N TYR A 82 -1.71 -0.05 9.04
CA TYR A 82 -1.16 -0.63 7.83
C TYR A 82 0.28 -0.20 7.66
N ILE A 83 1.12 -1.12 7.18
CA ILE A 83 2.47 -0.83 6.71
C ILE A 83 2.50 -1.12 5.21
N PHE A 84 2.86 -0.12 4.42
CA PHE A 84 3.00 -0.26 2.97
C PHE A 84 4.47 -0.20 2.57
N ARG A 85 4.86 -1.04 1.60
CA ARG A 85 6.23 -1.15 1.09
C ARG A 85 6.20 -1.17 -0.43
N VAL A 86 7.13 -0.45 -1.05
CA VAL A 86 7.33 -0.50 -2.50
C VAL A 86 8.45 -1.49 -2.80
N ARG A 87 8.16 -2.52 -3.60
CA ARG A 87 9.13 -3.48 -4.14
C ARG A 87 9.30 -3.22 -5.63
N GLY A 88 10.52 -3.10 -6.12
CA GLY A 88 10.81 -3.11 -7.56
C GLY A 88 11.29 -4.47 -8.00
N GLU A 89 10.90 -4.90 -9.20
CA GLU A 89 11.62 -5.95 -9.93
C GLU A 89 12.53 -5.28 -10.96
N GLU A 90 13.83 -5.55 -10.88
CA GLU A 90 14.75 -5.19 -11.96
C GLU A 90 14.55 -6.20 -13.09
N GLY A 91 14.26 -5.70 -14.29
CA GLY A 91 14.17 -6.50 -15.52
C GLY A 91 15.54 -6.82 -16.10
#